data_AF-A0A7T8K6Q4-F1
#
_entry.id   AF-A0A7T8K6Q4-F1
#
_cell.length_a   1.000
_cell.length_b   1.000
_cell.length_c   1.000
_cell.angle_alpha   90.00
_cell.angle_beta   90.00
_cell.angle_gamma   90.00
#
_symmetry.space_group_name_H-M   'P 1'
#
loop_
_entity.id
_entity.type
_entity.pdbx_description
1 polymer ?
#
loop_
_entity_poly.entity_id
_entity_poly.type
_entity_poly.pdbx_seq_one_letter_code
_entity_poly.pdbx_strand_id
1 'polypeptide(L)'
;MSDTHSLTSHITREIPDGDIFIHAGDFTRSGALQEVKEFNTWVGELKHPHKIVIAGNHELSLDDGYHPNKESRQIGIDIGHFLKKNEEINESHQTSKEDVRRELTNVTYLQDSGVTLYGLKIYGSPWQPEFGGWAFNLNRGSRCLDKWDLIPDDTDILITHSPPWDTGITAPRASSTRCSGASSPNTTSTDTSMRDTECAQMGKSFSLTPPPVM
;
A
#
# COMPACT_ATOMS: atom_id res chain seq x y z
N MET A 1 9.69 -6.09 5.46
CA MET A 1 8.90 -5.65 6.62
C MET A 1 7.67 -4.88 6.11
N SER A 2 6.66 -4.66 6.93
CA SER A 2 5.44 -3.90 6.60
C SER A 2 4.78 -3.47 7.90
N ASP A 3 3.80 -2.57 7.84
CA ASP A 3 2.86 -2.31 8.93
C ASP A 3 3.56 -1.93 10.24
N THR A 4 4.53 -1.02 10.16
CA THR A 4 5.19 -0.52 11.37
C THR A 4 4.35 0.54 12.07
N HIS A 5 3.46 1.26 11.39
CA HIS A 5 2.49 2.18 11.99
C HIS A 5 3.14 3.18 12.97
N SER A 6 4.30 3.75 12.60
CA SER A 6 5.12 4.63 13.45
C SER A 6 5.63 4.00 14.76
N LEU A 7 5.63 2.68 14.89
CA LEU A 7 6.14 1.93 16.05
C LEU A 7 7.57 1.39 15.84
N THR A 8 8.35 2.00 14.95
CA THR A 8 9.73 1.57 14.67
C THR A 8 10.63 1.60 15.91
N SER A 9 10.40 2.54 16.82
CA SER A 9 11.08 2.62 18.13
C SER A 9 10.75 1.46 19.09
N HIS A 10 9.68 0.72 18.84
CA HIS A 10 9.25 -0.43 19.64
C HIS A 10 9.73 -1.76 19.04
N ILE A 11 10.43 -1.74 17.89
CA ILE A 11 11.04 -2.92 17.30
C ILE A 11 12.26 -3.28 18.14
N THR A 12 12.10 -4.28 19.01
CA THR A 12 13.17 -4.76 19.91
C THR A 12 14.04 -5.86 19.30
N ARG A 13 13.57 -6.50 18.22
CA ARG A 13 14.38 -7.48 17.49
C ARG A 13 15.37 -6.75 16.59
N GLU A 14 16.59 -7.24 16.52
CA GLU A 14 17.55 -6.75 15.53
C GLU A 14 17.04 -7.04 14.11
N ILE A 15 17.11 -6.04 13.24
CA ILE A 15 16.87 -6.24 11.81
C ILE A 15 18.12 -6.95 11.26
N PRO A 16 17.99 -8.14 10.64
CA PRO A 16 19.13 -8.87 10.15
C PRO A 16 19.89 -8.07 9.09
N ASP A 17 21.19 -8.31 8.97
CA ASP A 17 21.99 -7.75 7.89
C ASP A 17 21.47 -8.25 6.53
N GLY A 18 21.58 -7.41 5.50
CA GLY A 18 21.17 -7.73 4.14
C GLY A 18 21.49 -6.63 3.14
N ASP A 19 21.42 -6.95 1.85
CA ASP A 19 21.77 -6.04 0.76
C ASP A 19 20.64 -5.05 0.44
N ILE A 20 19.38 -5.51 0.54
CA ILE A 20 18.19 -4.70 0.27
C ILE A 20 17.19 -4.86 1.41
N PHE A 21 16.88 -3.75 2.07
CA PHE A 21 15.73 -3.66 2.99
C PHE A 21 14.47 -3.26 2.22
N ILE A 22 13.36 -3.94 2.46
CA ILE A 22 12.06 -3.64 1.83
C ILE A 22 10.99 -3.38 2.89
N HIS A 23 10.26 -2.27 2.78
CA HIS A 23 9.05 -1.97 3.56
C HIS A 23 7.81 -1.91 2.65
N ALA A 24 6.81 -2.78 2.89
CA ALA A 24 5.63 -2.95 2.03
C ALA A 24 4.41 -2.10 2.46
N GLY A 25 4.64 -0.83 2.80
CA GLY A 25 3.57 0.10 3.20
C GLY A 25 3.24 0.12 4.68
N ASP A 26 2.39 1.06 5.06
CA ASP A 26 1.92 1.33 6.42
C ASP A 26 3.07 1.57 7.41
N PHE A 27 3.97 2.48 7.03
CA PHE A 27 5.07 2.90 7.90
C PHE A 27 4.68 4.09 8.81
N THR A 28 3.61 4.79 8.47
CA THR A 28 2.98 5.83 9.27
C THR A 28 1.64 5.38 9.84
N ARG A 29 1.04 6.15 10.74
CA ARG A 29 -0.35 5.90 11.18
C ARG A 29 -1.35 6.67 10.34
N SER A 30 -0.94 7.78 9.73
CA SER A 30 -1.85 8.67 9.02
C SER A 30 -1.20 9.48 7.90
N GLY A 31 0.08 9.26 7.62
CA GLY A 31 0.85 10.04 6.65
C GLY A 31 1.24 11.42 7.18
N ALA A 32 1.26 11.66 8.49
CA ALA A 32 1.68 12.96 8.99
C ALA A 32 3.16 13.21 8.66
N LEU A 33 3.53 14.44 8.28
CA LEU A 33 4.91 14.81 7.90
C LEU A 33 5.93 14.35 8.94
N GLN A 34 5.60 14.51 10.23
CA GLN A 34 6.46 14.11 11.33
C GLN A 34 6.65 12.58 11.40
N GLU A 35 5.59 11.80 11.16
CA GLU A 35 5.67 10.34 11.09
C GLU A 35 6.57 9.89 9.94
N VAL A 36 6.48 10.56 8.79
CA VAL A 36 7.36 10.31 7.63
C VAL A 36 8.81 10.62 7.96
N LYS A 37 9.09 11.73 8.65
CA LYS A 37 10.45 12.12 9.09
C LYS A 37 11.05 11.12 10.09
N GLU A 38 10.25 10.67 11.04
CA GLU A 38 10.66 9.67 12.04
C GLU A 38 10.98 8.33 11.38
N PHE A 39 10.11 7.87 10.47
CA PHE A 39 10.38 6.69 9.68
C PHE A 39 11.65 6.83 8.83
N ASN A 40 11.79 7.94 8.11
CA ASN A 40 12.96 8.19 7.26
C ASN A 40 14.27 8.25 8.06
N THR A 41 14.23 8.77 9.29
CA THR A 41 15.38 8.77 10.19
C THR A 41 15.73 7.35 10.60
N TRP A 42 14.75 6.60 11.12
CA TRP A 42 14.94 5.23 11.57
C TRP A 42 15.47 4.31 10.45
N VAL A 43 14.88 4.37 9.26
CA VAL A 43 15.30 3.52 8.13
C VAL A 43 16.69 3.89 7.62
N GLY A 44 17.11 5.15 7.80
CA GLY A 44 18.46 5.63 7.48
C GLY A 44 19.56 5.02 8.35
N GLU A 45 19.23 4.63 9.59
CA GLU A 45 20.17 3.99 10.53
C GLU A 45 20.46 2.53 10.18
N LEU A 46 19.63 1.91 9.32
CA LEU A 46 19.84 0.52 8.90
C LEU A 46 21.08 0.41 8.01
N LYS A 47 21.89 -0.63 8.26
CA LYS A 47 23.15 -0.91 7.53
C LYS A 47 22.97 -1.30 6.06
N HIS A 48 21.74 -1.59 5.65
CA HIS A 48 21.42 -2.06 4.30
C HIS A 48 21.84 -1.01 3.25
N PRO A 49 22.62 -1.38 2.21
CA PRO A 49 23.01 -0.47 1.14
C PRO A 49 21.83 0.16 0.43
N HIS A 50 20.76 -0.62 0.20
CA HIS A 50 19.55 -0.16 -0.45
C HIS A 50 18.34 -0.35 0.46
N LYS A 51 17.44 0.63 0.46
CA LYS A 51 16.15 0.58 1.17
C LYS A 51 15.04 0.94 0.20
N ILE A 52 14.07 0.06 0.01
CA ILE A 52 12.93 0.25 -0.88
C ILE A 52 11.66 0.32 -0.05
N VAL A 53 10.80 1.28 -0.36
CA VAL A 53 9.54 1.49 0.35
C VAL A 53 8.42 1.74 -0.66
N ILE A 54 7.26 1.14 -0.43
CA ILE A 54 5.99 1.57 -1.02
C ILE A 54 5.10 2.14 0.09
N ALA A 55 4.07 2.89 -0.27
CA ALA A 55 3.03 3.31 0.64
C ALA A 55 2.01 2.19 0.87
N GLY A 56 1.30 2.27 1.99
CA GLY A 56 0.06 1.56 2.27
C GLY A 56 -1.09 2.53 2.51
N ASN A 57 -2.20 2.04 3.02
CA ASN A 57 -3.39 2.87 3.19
C ASN A 57 -3.28 3.92 4.30
N HIS A 58 -2.31 3.79 5.20
CA HIS A 58 -2.07 4.80 6.23
C HIS A 58 -1.29 6.01 5.73
N GLU A 59 -0.61 5.96 4.58
CA GLU A 59 0.14 7.08 4.02
C GLU A 59 -0.76 8.10 3.28
N LEU A 60 -1.72 8.70 3.99
CA LEU A 60 -2.75 9.58 3.41
C LEU A 60 -2.20 10.79 2.64
N SER A 61 -1.03 11.28 3.04
CA SER A 61 -0.35 12.41 2.41
C SER A 61 0.40 12.06 1.14
N LEU A 62 0.62 10.76 0.84
CA LEU A 62 1.31 10.30 -0.35
C LEU A 62 0.36 9.91 -1.48
N ASP A 63 -0.94 9.75 -1.20
CA ASP A 63 -1.95 9.53 -2.22
C ASP A 63 -2.48 10.86 -2.75
N ASP A 64 -2.07 11.25 -3.96
CA ASP A 64 -2.52 12.49 -4.61
C ASP A 64 -4.04 12.58 -4.76
N GLY A 65 -4.72 11.46 -4.97
CA GLY A 65 -6.17 11.37 -5.13
C GLY A 65 -6.93 11.33 -3.81
N TYR A 66 -6.25 11.15 -2.68
CA TYR A 66 -6.92 11.11 -1.37
C TYR A 66 -7.36 12.51 -0.94
N HIS A 67 -8.64 12.62 -0.61
CA HIS A 67 -9.27 13.81 -0.04
C HIS A 67 -10.10 13.40 1.19
N PRO A 68 -9.84 13.96 2.38
CA PRO A 68 -10.58 13.61 3.59
C PRO A 68 -12.05 14.05 3.46
N ASN A 69 -12.98 13.08 3.46
CA ASN A 69 -14.41 13.36 3.50
C ASN A 69 -14.88 13.63 4.95
N LYS A 70 -16.12 14.14 5.13
CA LYS A 70 -16.65 14.48 6.47
C LYS A 70 -16.73 13.28 7.42
N GLU A 71 -16.86 12.06 6.91
CA GLU A 71 -16.97 10.82 7.71
C GLU A 71 -15.61 10.31 8.19
N SER A 72 -14.56 10.40 7.37
CA SER A 72 -13.17 10.09 7.74
C SER A 72 -12.63 11.00 8.88
N ARG A 73 -13.21 12.20 9.06
CA ARG A 73 -12.94 13.08 10.21
C ARG A 73 -13.52 12.57 11.53
N GLN A 74 -14.56 11.72 11.49
CA GLN A 74 -15.31 11.27 12.67
C GLN A 74 -14.69 10.02 13.32
N ILE A 75 -13.90 9.23 12.57
CA ILE A 75 -13.29 7.96 13.03
C ILE A 75 -12.00 8.17 13.84
N GLY A 76 -11.73 9.40 14.28
CA GLY A 76 -10.71 9.67 15.31
C GLY A 76 -9.25 9.66 14.84
N ILE A 77 -9.00 9.94 13.56
CA ILE A 77 -7.68 10.41 13.13
C ILE A 77 -7.78 11.93 13.09
N ASP A 78 -6.97 12.61 13.90
CA ASP A 78 -6.99 14.05 14.11
C ASP A 78 -6.53 14.87 12.87
N ILE A 79 -6.80 14.37 11.65
CA ILE A 79 -6.56 15.01 10.36
C ILE A 79 -7.29 16.35 10.28
N GLY A 80 -8.50 16.42 10.82
CA GLY A 80 -9.30 17.65 10.88
C GLY A 80 -8.67 18.72 11.76
N HIS A 81 -7.94 18.34 12.80
CA HIS A 81 -7.23 19.25 13.70
C HIS A 81 -5.87 19.66 13.11
N PHE A 82 -5.19 18.74 12.41
CA PHE A 82 -3.95 19.02 11.69
C PHE A 82 -4.14 19.94 10.47
N LEU A 83 -5.15 19.69 9.64
CA LEU A 83 -5.45 20.54 8.48
C LEU A 83 -6.08 21.87 8.90
N LYS A 84 -6.93 21.92 9.93
CA LYS A 84 -7.44 23.20 10.46
C LYS A 84 -6.35 24.06 11.08
N LYS A 85 -5.36 23.46 11.75
CA LYS A 85 -4.22 24.22 12.27
C LYS A 85 -3.41 24.87 11.13
N ASN A 86 -3.40 24.30 9.93
CA ASN A 86 -2.78 24.92 8.75
C ASN A 86 -3.67 25.96 8.05
N GLU A 87 -4.99 25.91 8.19
CA GLU A 87 -5.88 26.99 7.71
C GLU A 87 -5.93 28.18 8.68
N GLU A 88 -5.77 27.95 9.99
CA GLU A 88 -5.80 29.01 11.01
C GLU A 88 -4.40 29.56 11.40
N ILE A 89 -3.30 28.84 11.10
CA ILE A 89 -1.93 29.35 11.31
C ILE A 89 -1.32 29.80 9.97
N ASN A 90 -1.43 31.11 9.74
CA ASN A 90 -0.55 31.97 8.95
C ASN A 90 -0.26 31.62 7.48
N GLU A 91 -0.44 32.63 6.63
CA GLU A 91 0.05 32.74 5.25
C GLU A 91 1.59 32.57 5.12
N SER A 92 2.13 31.37 5.35
CA SER A 92 3.43 30.93 4.81
C SER A 92 3.67 29.45 5.09
N HIS A 93 3.67 28.63 4.03
CA HIS A 93 4.02 27.20 3.98
C HIS A 93 2.92 26.19 4.38
N GLN A 94 1.91 26.09 3.54
CA GLN A 94 1.11 24.88 3.42
C GLN A 94 2.00 23.74 2.87
N THR A 95 2.36 22.76 3.69
CA THR A 95 3.14 21.59 3.25
C THR A 95 2.36 20.81 2.19
N SER A 96 2.93 20.68 1.00
CA SER A 96 2.34 19.93 -0.12
C SER A 96 2.63 18.43 0.00
N LYS A 97 1.86 17.59 -0.71
CA LYS A 97 2.11 16.13 -0.79
C LYS A 97 3.51 15.82 -1.36
N GLU A 98 3.95 16.63 -2.32
CA GLU A 98 5.31 16.59 -2.87
C GLU A 98 6.38 16.89 -1.81
N ASP A 99 6.12 17.80 -0.88
CA ASP A 99 7.05 18.09 0.21
C ASP A 99 7.19 16.88 1.14
N VAL A 100 6.10 16.15 1.39
CA VAL A 100 6.15 14.92 2.21
C VAL A 100 6.96 13.83 1.52
N ARG A 101 6.75 13.61 0.21
CA ARG A 101 7.53 12.62 -0.56
C ARG A 101 9.02 12.95 -0.57
N ARG A 102 9.40 14.23 -0.59
CA ARG A 102 10.80 14.68 -0.54
C ARG A 102 11.51 14.38 0.76
N GLU A 103 10.79 14.15 1.86
CA GLU A 103 11.40 13.78 3.14
C GLU A 103 11.91 12.34 3.17
N LEU A 104 11.48 11.47 2.25
CA LEU A 104 11.94 10.08 2.11
C LEU A 104 13.33 9.99 1.47
N THR A 105 14.31 10.68 2.04
CA THR A 105 15.68 10.83 1.48
C THR A 105 16.56 9.60 1.65
N ASN A 106 16.26 8.72 2.61
CA ASN A 106 17.05 7.53 2.91
C ASN A 106 16.54 6.27 2.21
N VAL A 107 15.50 6.38 1.37
CA VAL A 107 14.88 5.24 0.69
C VAL A 107 14.64 5.53 -0.79
N THR A 108 14.55 4.48 -1.58
CA THR A 108 13.94 4.52 -2.91
C THR A 108 12.45 4.26 -2.74
N TYR A 109 11.64 5.32 -2.84
CA TYR A 109 10.18 5.20 -2.78
C TYR A 109 9.59 4.85 -4.15
N LEU A 110 8.86 3.74 -4.21
CA LEU A 110 8.20 3.24 -5.42
C LEU A 110 6.68 3.44 -5.34
N GLN A 111 6.10 3.93 -6.44
CA GLN A 111 4.65 4.09 -6.60
C GLN A 111 4.33 3.99 -8.08
N ASP A 112 3.78 2.84 -8.48
CA ASP A 112 3.57 2.46 -9.88
C ASP A 112 4.87 2.62 -10.70
N SER A 113 5.99 2.25 -10.09
CA SER A 113 7.34 2.41 -10.65
C SER A 113 8.27 1.28 -10.21
N GLY A 114 9.41 1.15 -10.90
CA GLY A 114 10.40 0.12 -10.60
C GLY A 114 11.84 0.62 -10.55
N VAL A 115 12.69 -0.20 -9.97
CA VAL A 115 14.14 0.00 -9.86
C VAL A 115 14.87 -1.31 -10.14
N THR A 116 16.07 -1.24 -10.70
CA THR A 116 16.92 -2.42 -10.90
C THR A 116 18.11 -2.36 -9.95
N LEU A 117 18.22 -3.35 -9.06
CA LEU A 117 19.32 -3.46 -8.10
C LEU A 117 19.92 -4.86 -8.19
N TYR A 118 21.25 -4.95 -8.32
CA TYR A 118 21.96 -6.22 -8.48
C TYR A 118 21.40 -7.11 -9.61
N GLY A 119 20.86 -6.49 -10.67
CA GLY A 119 20.23 -7.20 -11.78
C GLY A 119 18.78 -7.63 -11.56
N LEU A 120 18.22 -7.45 -10.36
CA LEU A 120 16.82 -7.74 -10.04
C LEU A 120 15.93 -6.54 -10.37
N LYS A 121 14.85 -6.77 -11.13
CA LYS A 121 13.82 -5.78 -11.45
C LYS A 121 12.74 -5.81 -10.37
N ILE A 122 12.68 -4.73 -9.61
CA ILE A 122 11.80 -4.56 -8.47
C ILE A 122 10.74 -3.54 -8.84
N TYR A 123 9.45 -3.91 -8.76
CA TYR A 123 8.33 -3.01 -9.04
C TYR A 123 7.47 -2.83 -7.80
N GLY A 124 7.04 -1.59 -7.51
CA GLY A 124 6.27 -1.26 -6.32
C GLY A 124 4.97 -0.53 -6.64
N SER A 125 3.86 -0.98 -6.07
CA SER A 125 2.56 -0.34 -6.21
C SER A 125 1.78 -0.34 -4.87
N PRO A 126 1.27 0.81 -4.41
CA PRO A 126 0.59 0.92 -3.11
C PRO A 126 -0.90 0.58 -3.16
N TRP A 127 -1.48 0.47 -4.36
CA TRP A 127 -2.93 0.34 -4.52
C TRP A 127 -3.47 -0.94 -3.90
N GLN A 128 -4.67 -0.84 -3.36
CA GLN A 128 -5.38 -1.98 -2.80
C GLN A 128 -6.88 -1.94 -3.09
N PRO A 129 -7.56 -3.09 -3.05
CA PRO A 129 -9.00 -3.14 -2.99
C PRO A 129 -9.55 -2.34 -1.80
N GLU A 130 -10.66 -1.64 -2.01
CA GLU A 130 -11.26 -0.76 -1.01
C GLU A 130 -11.35 -1.38 0.40
N PHE A 131 -10.71 -0.70 1.36
CA PHE A 131 -10.77 -1.00 2.78
C PHE A 131 -10.84 0.30 3.60
N GLY A 132 -11.97 0.51 4.28
CA GLY A 132 -12.14 1.55 5.30
C GLY A 132 -12.08 3.01 4.84
N GLY A 133 -12.10 3.29 3.53
CA GLY A 133 -12.09 4.66 3.00
C GLY A 133 -10.77 5.42 3.20
N TRP A 134 -9.66 4.69 3.36
CA TRP A 134 -8.30 5.21 3.50
C TRP A 134 -7.63 5.48 2.14
N ALA A 135 -6.36 5.90 2.14
CA ALA A 135 -5.59 6.14 0.92
C ALA A 135 -5.36 4.87 0.09
N PHE A 136 -5.04 5.08 -1.19
CA PHE A 136 -4.69 4.05 -2.16
C PHE A 136 -5.76 2.95 -2.34
N ASN A 137 -7.01 3.29 -2.07
CA ASN A 137 -8.15 2.39 -2.26
C ASN A 137 -8.73 2.49 -3.67
N LEU A 138 -8.97 1.34 -4.28
CA LEU A 138 -9.66 1.20 -5.56
C LEU A 138 -10.79 0.18 -5.45
N ASN A 139 -11.88 0.43 -6.16
CA ASN A 139 -12.93 -0.58 -6.32
C ASN A 139 -12.34 -1.82 -7.01
N ARG A 140 -12.71 -3.00 -6.53
CA ARG A 140 -12.35 -4.27 -7.20
C ARG A 140 -12.82 -4.26 -8.65
N GLY A 141 -12.09 -4.95 -9.51
CA GLY A 141 -12.35 -5.01 -10.95
C GLY A 141 -11.43 -4.11 -11.74
N SER A 142 -11.99 -3.43 -12.74
CA SER A 142 -11.20 -2.69 -13.75
C SER A 142 -10.24 -1.69 -13.15
N ARG A 143 -10.63 -0.98 -12.08
CA ARG A 143 -9.74 0.01 -11.43
C ARG A 143 -8.48 -0.60 -10.86
N CYS A 144 -8.59 -1.74 -10.18
CA CYS A 144 -7.42 -2.47 -9.72
C CYS A 144 -6.62 -3.02 -10.91
N LEU A 145 -7.31 -3.58 -11.91
CA LEU A 145 -6.66 -4.15 -13.09
C LEU A 145 -5.84 -3.09 -13.85
N ASP A 146 -6.34 -1.87 -14.01
CA ASP A 146 -5.63 -0.75 -14.63
C ASP A 146 -4.26 -0.49 -13.97
N LYS A 147 -4.13 -0.78 -12.67
CA LYS A 147 -2.86 -0.67 -11.94
C LYS A 147 -1.98 -1.90 -12.10
N TRP A 148 -2.58 -3.08 -12.07
CA TRP A 148 -1.87 -4.35 -12.26
C TRP A 148 -1.31 -4.50 -13.68
N ASP A 149 -1.95 -3.91 -14.68
CA ASP A 149 -1.49 -3.90 -16.07
C ASP A 149 -0.26 -3.01 -16.27
N LEU A 150 0.05 -2.09 -15.34
CA LEU A 150 1.28 -1.29 -15.38
C LEU A 150 2.52 -2.10 -14.99
N ILE A 151 2.35 -3.27 -14.36
CA ILE A 151 3.47 -4.11 -13.89
C ILE A 151 4.15 -4.77 -15.11
N PRO A 152 5.45 -4.50 -15.34
CA PRO A 152 6.19 -5.15 -16.42
C PRO A 152 6.24 -6.67 -16.27
N ASP A 153 6.12 -7.39 -17.39
CA ASP A 153 6.14 -8.87 -17.41
C ASP A 153 7.46 -9.48 -16.92
N ASP A 154 8.55 -8.71 -16.98
CA ASP A 154 9.89 -9.09 -16.57
C ASP A 154 10.23 -8.63 -15.14
N THR A 155 9.22 -8.35 -14.32
CA THR A 155 9.40 -8.04 -12.90
C THR A 155 9.83 -9.28 -12.11
N ASP A 156 10.98 -9.22 -11.45
CA ASP A 156 11.48 -10.31 -10.59
C ASP A 156 10.86 -10.25 -9.19
N ILE A 157 10.72 -9.03 -8.64
CA ILE A 157 10.17 -8.80 -7.30
C ILE A 157 9.05 -7.77 -7.39
N LEU A 158 7.83 -8.20 -7.09
CA LEU A 158 6.68 -7.31 -6.96
C LEU A 158 6.43 -6.97 -5.48
N ILE A 159 6.30 -5.68 -5.18
CA ILE A 159 5.95 -5.18 -3.85
C ILE A 159 4.57 -4.54 -3.95
N THR A 160 3.59 -5.15 -3.30
CA THR A 160 2.24 -4.60 -3.09
C THR A 160 1.95 -4.51 -1.60
N HIS A 161 1.14 -3.53 -1.21
CA HIS A 161 0.77 -3.38 0.20
C HIS A 161 -0.20 -4.49 0.64
N SER A 162 -1.26 -4.70 -0.14
CA SER A 162 -2.21 -5.78 0.09
C SER A 162 -1.75 -7.12 -0.52
N PRO A 163 -2.09 -8.25 0.12
CA PRO A 163 -1.78 -9.57 -0.41
C PRO A 163 -2.62 -9.89 -1.66
N PRO A 164 -2.11 -10.71 -2.59
CA PRO A 164 -2.91 -11.22 -3.69
C PRO A 164 -4.00 -12.18 -3.18
N TRP A 165 -5.03 -12.37 -4.01
CA TRP A 165 -6.12 -13.31 -3.73
C TRP A 165 -5.58 -14.73 -3.55
N ASP A 166 -6.12 -15.44 -2.55
CA ASP A 166 -5.85 -16.87 -2.31
C ASP A 166 -4.42 -17.25 -1.88
N THR A 167 -3.70 -16.37 -1.18
CA THR A 167 -2.38 -16.68 -0.57
C THR A 167 -2.46 -17.48 0.73
N GLY A 168 -3.66 -17.91 1.14
CA GLY A 168 -3.89 -18.52 2.46
C GLY A 168 -3.77 -17.55 3.66
N ILE A 169 -3.43 -16.28 3.42
CA ILE A 169 -3.40 -15.21 4.41
C ILE A 169 -4.80 -14.57 4.47
N THR A 170 -5.66 -15.05 5.36
CA THR A 170 -6.96 -14.41 5.60
C THR A 170 -6.78 -13.26 6.61
N ALA A 171 -7.07 -12.02 6.21
CA ALA A 171 -7.25 -10.93 7.16
C ALA A 171 -8.33 -11.29 8.20
N PRO A 172 -8.21 -10.85 9.47
CA PRO A 172 -9.27 -11.04 10.46
C PRO A 172 -10.57 -10.44 9.90
N ARG A 173 -11.62 -11.26 9.87
CA ARG A 173 -12.91 -10.94 9.27
C ARG A 173 -13.41 -9.54 9.66
N ALA A 174 -13.31 -8.58 8.75
CA ALA A 174 -14.38 -7.59 8.63
C ALA A 174 -15.65 -8.37 8.27
N SER A 175 -16.74 -8.10 8.99
CA SER A 175 -17.96 -8.91 9.02
C SER A 175 -18.53 -9.23 7.63
N SER A 176 -18.70 -10.53 7.40
CA SER A 176 -19.62 -11.19 6.45
C SER A 176 -19.68 -10.66 5.02
N THR A 177 -18.93 -11.30 4.12
CA THR A 177 -19.52 -11.91 2.92
C THR A 177 -18.74 -13.19 2.61
N ARG A 178 -19.17 -14.31 3.20
CA ARG A 178 -18.78 -15.63 2.66
C ARG A 178 -19.63 -15.85 1.41
N CYS A 179 -19.00 -16.00 0.25
CA CYS A 179 -19.68 -16.59 -0.90
C CYS A 179 -19.83 -18.09 -0.66
N SER A 180 -21.01 -18.50 -0.18
CA SER A 180 -21.41 -19.91 -0.13
C SER A 180 -21.78 -20.36 -1.55
N GLY A 181 -21.08 -21.39 -2.04
CA GLY A 181 -21.35 -22.03 -3.32
C GLY A 181 -22.78 -22.58 -3.45
N ALA A 182 -23.25 -22.56 -4.68
CA ALA A 182 -24.62 -22.77 -5.12
C ALA A 182 -25.12 -24.23 -4.98
N SER A 183 -26.45 -24.37 -4.88
CA SER A 183 -27.18 -25.55 -5.34
C SER A 183 -28.42 -25.14 -6.17
N SER A 184 -28.19 -25.00 -7.49
CA SER A 184 -29.09 -25.35 -8.62
C SER A 184 -30.50 -24.71 -8.78
N PRO A 185 -31.18 -24.83 -9.93
CA PRO A 185 -31.35 -23.70 -10.85
C PRO A 185 -32.81 -23.35 -11.16
N ASN A 186 -33.10 -22.06 -11.38
CA ASN A 186 -34.06 -21.52 -12.36
C ASN A 186 -34.36 -20.07 -12.00
N THR A 187 -34.05 -19.14 -12.89
CA THR A 187 -35.02 -18.24 -13.54
C THR A 187 -34.27 -17.15 -14.31
N THR A 188 -34.83 -16.84 -15.48
CA THR A 188 -34.45 -15.81 -16.44
C THR A 188 -34.61 -14.39 -15.89
N SER A 189 -33.58 -13.53 -16.00
CA SER A 189 -33.69 -12.14 -16.50
C SER A 189 -32.41 -11.34 -16.28
N THR A 190 -31.94 -10.69 -17.35
CA THR A 190 -31.17 -9.42 -17.40
C THR A 190 -29.91 -9.30 -16.52
N ASP A 191 -28.77 -9.60 -17.15
CA ASP A 191 -27.57 -8.76 -17.21
C ASP A 191 -27.16 -8.03 -15.90
N THR A 192 -26.37 -8.70 -15.07
CA THR A 192 -25.54 -8.11 -13.98
C THR A 192 -24.54 -9.12 -13.39
N SER A 193 -24.08 -10.12 -14.16
CA SER A 193 -23.25 -11.20 -13.62
C SER A 193 -21.81 -11.21 -14.15
N MET A 194 -21.04 -10.17 -13.85
CA MET A 194 -19.61 -10.37 -13.61
C MET A 194 -19.48 -10.63 -12.11
N ARG A 195 -19.60 -11.91 -11.74
CA ARG A 195 -19.50 -12.36 -10.35
C ARG A 195 -18.06 -12.17 -9.90
N ASP A 196 -17.87 -11.83 -8.62
CA ASP A 196 -16.62 -11.50 -7.92
C ASP A 196 -15.42 -12.47 -8.11
N THR A 197 -15.62 -13.58 -8.82
CA THR A 197 -14.62 -14.58 -9.19
C THR A 197 -13.73 -14.14 -10.36
N GLU A 198 -14.21 -13.31 -11.29
CA GLU A 198 -13.40 -12.88 -12.44
C GLU A 198 -12.30 -11.89 -12.06
N CYS A 199 -12.51 -11.00 -11.07
CA CYS A 199 -11.46 -10.09 -10.62
C CYS A 199 -10.24 -10.80 -10.02
N ALA A 200 -10.44 -11.99 -9.44
CA ALA A 200 -9.35 -12.83 -8.93
C ALA A 200 -8.65 -13.61 -10.04
N GLN A 201 -9.36 -13.95 -11.12
CA GLN A 201 -8.82 -14.68 -12.28
C GLN A 201 -8.17 -13.78 -13.33
N MET A 202 -8.45 -12.47 -13.32
CA MET A 202 -7.97 -11.51 -14.33
C MET A 202 -6.64 -10.83 -13.98
N GLY A 203 -6.10 -11.04 -12.77
CA GLY A 203 -4.73 -10.61 -12.47
C GLY A 203 -3.70 -11.55 -13.13
N LYS A 204 -2.59 -11.01 -13.65
CA LYS A 204 -1.43 -11.82 -14.05
C LYS A 204 -1.13 -12.80 -12.91
N SER A 205 -1.16 -14.11 -13.18
CA SER A 205 -0.77 -15.08 -12.17
C SER A 205 0.75 -14.95 -11.96
N PHE A 206 1.17 -14.35 -10.85
CA PHE A 206 2.56 -14.40 -10.44
C PHE A 206 2.82 -15.77 -9.84
N SER A 207 3.42 -16.68 -10.61
CA SER A 207 3.87 -17.96 -10.08
C SER A 207 5.08 -17.72 -9.18
N LEU A 208 4.94 -17.96 -7.88
CA LEU A 208 6.06 -18.02 -6.95
C LEU A 208 6.84 -19.33 -7.19
N THR A 209 7.52 -19.46 -8.33
CA THR A 209 8.50 -20.52 -8.52
C THR A 209 9.81 -20.06 -7.90
N PRO A 210 10.36 -20.77 -6.89
CA PRO A 210 11.66 -20.43 -6.34
C PRO A 210 12.73 -20.49 -7.45
N PRO A 211 13.72 -19.58 -7.47
CA PRO A 211 14.78 -19.61 -8.46
C PRO A 211 15.56 -20.95 -8.36
N PRO A 212 16.07 -21.47 -9.49
CA PRO A 212 16.89 -22.67 -9.47
C PRO A 212 18.11 -22.45 -8.58
N VAL A 213 18.32 -23.37 -7.64
CA VAL A 213 19.53 -23.40 -6.82
C VAL A 213 20.70 -23.73 -7.75
N MET A 214 21.66 -22.78 -7.87
CA MET A 214 22.96 -23.05 -8.50
C MET A 214 23.86 -23.85 -7.56
#